data_AF-A0A427XH16-F1
#
_entry.id   AF-A0A427XH16-F1
#
_cell.length_a   1.000
_cell.length_b   1.000
_cell.length_c   1.000
_cell.angle_alpha   90.00
_cell.angle_beta   90.00
_cell.angle_gamma   90.00
#
_symmetry.space_group_name_H-M   'P 1'
#
loop_
_entity.id
_entity.type
_entity.pdbx_description
1 polymer ?
#
loop_
_entity_poly.entity_id
_entity_poly.type
_entity_poly.pdbx_seq_one_letter_code
_entity_poly.pdbx_strand_id
1 'polypeptide(L)'
;MRFNFVAVSVLLLGLVHAMPSDMVARNEDLSLDERDVVTLNERGAPLGQRCPVGQTAVSLGVAPTPNGCGTKAINVPEFSFHACCNAHDTCYSTCSKSKATCDTTFKTCMKASCTDKYKWYDPRRYACNDAASIYYTAVHLAGEPAFDSATKKHCKCV
;
A
#
# COMPACT_ATOMS: atom_id res chain seq x y z
N MET A 1 -16.96 -6.01 37.31
CA MET A 1 -16.58 -4.91 36.40
C MET A 1 -16.93 -5.36 34.98
N ARG A 2 -18.02 -4.85 34.41
CA ARG A 2 -18.54 -5.29 33.10
C ARG A 2 -17.84 -4.50 31.99
N PHE A 3 -16.99 -5.16 31.20
CA PHE A 3 -16.38 -4.55 30.02
C PHE A 3 -17.36 -4.62 28.85
N ASN A 4 -17.82 -3.45 28.40
CA ASN A 4 -18.75 -3.27 27.29
C ASN A 4 -18.03 -3.54 25.96
N PHE A 5 -18.10 -4.77 25.45
CA PHE A 5 -17.53 -5.17 24.14
C PHE A 5 -18.24 -4.54 22.93
N VAL A 6 -19.39 -3.89 23.13
CA VAL A 6 -20.25 -3.42 22.03
C VAL A 6 -19.72 -2.14 21.36
N ALA A 7 -18.87 -1.34 22.04
CA ALA A 7 -18.45 -0.03 21.52
C ALA A 7 -17.29 -0.08 20.51
N VAL A 8 -16.43 -1.10 20.56
CA VAL A 8 -15.23 -1.18 19.69
C VAL A 8 -15.61 -1.67 18.28
N SER A 9 -16.64 -2.50 18.15
CA SER A 9 -17.08 -3.04 16.85
C SER A 9 -17.73 -1.99 15.94
N VAL A 10 -18.32 -0.93 16.49
CA VAL A 10 -19.00 0.11 15.68
C VAL A 10 -17.99 1.03 14.96
N LEU A 11 -16.79 1.22 15.54
CA LEU A 11 -15.75 2.08 14.96
C LEU A 11 -15.09 1.47 13.72
N LEU A 12 -15.05 0.14 13.58
CA LEU A 12 -14.56 -0.53 12.36
C LEU A 12 -15.63 -0.63 11.25
N LEU A 13 -16.92 -0.56 11.60
CA LEU A 13 -18.03 -0.48 10.64
C LEU A 13 -18.21 0.92 10.06
N GLY A 14 -17.76 1.98 10.75
CA GLY A 14 -17.88 3.36 10.27
C GLY A 14 -17.03 3.72 9.05
N LEU A 15 -15.93 3.00 8.80
CA LEU A 15 -15.04 3.27 7.66
C LEU A 15 -15.42 2.53 6.38
N VAL A 16 -16.30 1.52 6.44
CA VAL A 16 -16.83 0.84 5.24
C VAL A 16 -18.09 1.51 4.68
N HIS A 17 -18.74 2.41 5.43
CA HIS A 17 -19.99 3.07 5.02
C HIS A 17 -19.80 4.46 4.37
N ALA A 18 -18.55 4.90 4.15
CA ALA A 18 -18.26 6.18 3.48
C ALA A 18 -17.74 6.00 2.03
N MET A 19 -18.06 4.88 1.39
CA MET A 19 -17.82 4.66 -0.05
C MET A 19 -19.16 4.92 -0.77
N PRO A 20 -19.32 5.99 -1.56
CA PRO A 20 -20.52 6.16 -2.36
C PRO A 20 -20.64 5.01 -3.37
N SER A 21 -21.82 4.38 -3.43
CA SER A 21 -22.14 3.24 -4.30
C SER A 21 -22.14 3.55 -5.81
N ASP A 22 -21.80 4.79 -6.20
CA ASP A 22 -21.99 5.30 -7.56
C ASP A 22 -20.70 5.34 -8.41
N MET A 23 -19.64 4.66 -8.00
CA MET A 23 -18.43 4.48 -8.84
C MET A 23 -18.54 3.27 -9.79
N VAL A 24 -19.74 2.92 -10.23
CA VAL A 24 -19.91 2.11 -11.45
C VAL A 24 -19.71 3.07 -12.63
N ALA A 25 -18.49 3.11 -13.15
CA ALA A 25 -18.20 3.76 -14.41
C ALA A 25 -19.12 3.17 -15.49
N ARG A 26 -19.90 4.03 -16.15
CA ARG A 26 -20.67 3.67 -17.34
C ARG A 26 -19.70 3.34 -18.46
N ASN A 27 -19.67 2.08 -18.89
CA ASN A 27 -18.95 1.60 -20.06
C ASN A 27 -19.74 1.97 -21.33
N GLU A 28 -19.69 3.24 -21.73
CA GLU A 28 -20.12 3.66 -23.07
C GLU A 28 -18.88 4.11 -23.85
N ASP A 29 -18.51 3.28 -24.82
CA ASP A 29 -17.54 3.49 -25.91
C ASP A 29 -16.05 3.67 -25.54
N LEU A 30 -15.34 2.53 -25.37
CA LEU A 30 -13.87 2.50 -25.32
C LEU A 30 -13.30 2.31 -26.74
N SER A 31 -13.54 3.26 -27.63
CA SER A 31 -12.71 3.47 -28.81
C SER A 31 -11.55 4.38 -28.42
N LEU A 32 -10.40 3.79 -28.08
CA LEU A 32 -9.19 4.54 -27.76
C LEU A 32 -8.71 5.28 -29.02
N ASP A 33 -8.86 6.62 -29.04
CA ASP A 33 -8.36 7.49 -30.09
C ASP A 33 -6.86 7.78 -29.91
N GLU A 34 -6.12 7.96 -31.00
CA GLU A 34 -4.68 8.26 -30.96
C GLU A 34 -4.34 9.53 -30.15
N ARG A 35 -5.30 10.46 -30.01
CA ARG A 35 -5.14 11.66 -29.17
C ARG A 35 -5.19 11.37 -27.67
N ASP A 36 -5.86 10.31 -27.23
CA ASP A 36 -5.89 9.94 -25.82
C ASP A 36 -4.55 9.36 -25.36
N VAL A 37 -3.85 8.63 -26.22
CA VAL A 37 -2.48 8.13 -25.97
C VAL A 37 -1.50 9.29 -25.76
N VAL A 38 -1.62 10.36 -26.54
CA VAL A 38 -0.79 11.57 -26.38
C VAL A 38 -1.04 12.21 -25.02
N THR A 39 -2.29 12.28 -24.56
CA THR A 39 -2.58 12.86 -23.24
C THR A 39 -2.18 11.99 -22.05
N LEU A 40 -2.07 10.66 -22.20
CA LEU A 40 -1.52 9.78 -21.15
C LEU A 40 -0.01 9.95 -20.98
N ASN A 41 0.69 10.29 -22.06
CA ASN A 41 2.14 10.48 -22.05
C ASN A 41 2.56 11.83 -21.41
N GLU A 42 1.62 12.79 -21.32
CA GLU A 42 1.86 14.09 -20.66
C GLU A 42 1.42 14.13 -19.18
N ARG A 43 0.77 13.06 -18.67
CA ARG A 43 0.18 13.00 -17.32
C ARG A 43 1.10 12.38 -16.25
N GLY A 44 2.35 12.06 -16.57
CA GLY A 44 3.25 11.35 -15.66
C GLY A 44 3.02 9.84 -15.67
N ALA A 45 3.53 9.13 -14.66
CA ALA A 45 3.40 7.68 -14.57
C ALA A 45 1.94 7.26 -14.25
N PRO A 46 1.44 6.15 -14.82
CA PRO A 46 0.18 5.56 -14.37
C PRO A 46 0.21 5.17 -12.89
N LEU A 47 -0.96 5.10 -12.23
CA LEU A 47 -1.05 4.71 -10.82
C LEU A 47 -0.32 3.38 -10.55
N GLY A 48 0.49 3.36 -9.50
CA GLY A 48 1.28 2.22 -9.07
C GLY A 48 2.48 1.89 -9.97
N GLN A 49 2.70 2.66 -11.04
CA GLN A 49 3.87 2.60 -11.90
C GLN A 49 4.86 3.71 -11.54
N ARG A 50 6.15 3.45 -11.75
CA ARG A 50 7.21 4.42 -11.45
C ARG A 50 7.42 5.44 -12.55
N CYS A 51 7.25 5.02 -13.78
CA CYS A 51 7.62 5.76 -14.97
C CYS A 51 6.48 5.80 -15.98
N PRO A 52 6.43 6.85 -16.83
CA PRO A 52 5.55 6.87 -17.99
C PRO A 52 5.75 5.63 -18.87
N VAL A 53 4.75 5.36 -19.70
CA VAL A 53 4.79 4.22 -20.64
C VAL A 53 6.01 4.35 -21.54
N GLY A 54 6.77 3.26 -21.67
CA GLY A 54 7.97 3.20 -22.51
C GLY A 54 9.27 3.63 -21.83
N GLN A 55 9.22 4.11 -20.58
CA GLN A 55 10.42 4.45 -19.81
C GLN A 55 10.73 3.39 -18.74
N THR A 56 12.00 3.30 -18.34
CA THR A 56 12.47 2.39 -17.29
C THR A 56 13.02 3.16 -16.10
N ALA A 57 12.66 2.74 -14.88
CA ALA A 57 13.19 3.31 -13.66
C ALA A 57 14.62 2.82 -13.38
N VAL A 58 15.57 3.73 -13.32
CA VAL A 58 16.98 3.46 -13.00
C VAL A 58 17.35 4.11 -11.67
N SER A 59 18.15 3.43 -10.86
CA SER A 59 18.56 3.92 -9.54
C SER A 59 19.48 5.14 -9.63
N LEU A 60 19.27 6.08 -8.71
CA LEU A 60 20.15 7.22 -8.45
C LEU A 60 21.29 6.87 -7.48
N GLY A 61 21.37 5.64 -6.96
CA GLY A 61 22.36 5.23 -5.97
C GLY A 61 22.11 5.76 -4.55
N VAL A 62 20.96 6.39 -4.30
CA VAL A 62 20.57 6.88 -2.97
C VAL A 62 20.10 5.71 -2.11
N ALA A 63 20.74 5.50 -0.96
CA ALA A 63 20.38 4.43 -0.04
C ALA A 63 18.99 4.65 0.59
N PRO A 64 18.15 3.60 0.71
CA PRO A 64 16.86 3.67 1.39
C PRO A 64 17.00 4.11 2.85
N THR A 65 16.03 4.86 3.35
CA THR A 65 15.94 5.26 4.77
C THR A 65 14.59 4.82 5.34
N PRO A 66 14.46 3.57 5.81
CA PRO A 66 13.22 3.06 6.37
C PRO A 66 12.78 3.83 7.62
N ASN A 67 11.47 3.96 7.83
CA ASN A 67 10.87 4.72 8.92
C ASN A 67 9.80 3.95 9.72
N GLY A 68 9.69 2.63 9.51
CA GLY A 68 8.76 1.77 10.22
C GLY A 68 7.32 1.92 9.74
N CYS A 69 6.36 1.50 10.56
CA CYS A 69 4.97 1.32 10.14
C CYS A 69 4.14 2.59 9.95
N GLY A 70 4.74 3.80 9.98
CA GLY A 70 3.98 5.04 9.86
C GLY A 70 4.86 6.24 9.55
N THR A 71 4.22 7.41 9.47
CA THR A 71 4.91 8.69 9.38
C THR A 71 4.92 9.36 10.75
N LYS A 72 5.67 10.46 10.90
CA LYS A 72 5.60 11.30 12.13
C LYS A 72 4.16 11.74 12.48
N ALA A 73 3.24 11.73 11.52
CA ALA A 73 1.85 12.17 11.68
C ALA A 73 0.86 11.05 12.06
N ILE A 74 1.18 9.78 11.81
CA ILE A 74 0.26 8.66 12.07
C ILE A 74 1.00 7.56 12.82
N ASN A 75 0.55 7.29 14.04
CA ASN A 75 1.02 6.20 14.87
C ASN A 75 0.02 5.04 14.78
N VAL A 76 0.44 3.95 14.14
CA VAL A 76 -0.38 2.75 14.00
C VAL A 76 0.12 1.64 14.93
N PRO A 77 -0.78 0.79 15.48
CA PRO A 77 -0.36 -0.31 16.34
C PRO A 77 0.54 -1.26 15.57
N GLU A 78 1.78 -1.39 16.02
CA GLU A 78 2.85 -2.02 15.27
C GLU A 78 2.68 -3.54 15.11
N PHE A 79 1.95 -4.24 16.00
CA PHE A 79 1.73 -5.71 15.96
C PHE A 79 2.98 -6.59 15.74
N SER A 80 4.20 -6.05 15.93
CA SER A 80 5.49 -6.65 15.53
C SER A 80 5.75 -6.68 14.01
N PHE A 81 5.15 -5.76 13.25
CA PHE A 81 5.34 -5.58 11.82
C PHE A 81 6.50 -4.64 11.46
N HIS A 82 7.24 -4.10 12.44
CA HIS A 82 8.33 -3.15 12.22
C HIS A 82 9.27 -3.56 11.10
N ALA A 83 9.74 -4.82 11.13
CA ALA A 83 10.63 -5.35 10.12
C ALA A 83 9.98 -5.41 8.73
N CYS A 84 8.68 -5.74 8.66
CA CYS A 84 7.91 -5.74 7.41
C CYS A 84 7.71 -4.33 6.86
N CYS A 85 7.45 -3.36 7.72
CA CYS A 85 7.32 -1.97 7.33
C CYS A 85 8.64 -1.42 6.79
N ASN A 86 9.76 -1.70 7.46
CA ASN A 86 11.08 -1.30 6.95
C ASN A 86 11.42 -1.95 5.60
N ALA A 87 11.01 -3.22 5.42
CA ALA A 87 11.16 -3.90 4.14
C ALA A 87 10.27 -3.29 3.04
N HIS A 88 9.06 -2.81 3.38
CA HIS A 88 8.16 -2.12 2.46
C HIS A 88 8.73 -0.77 2.02
N ASP A 89 9.24 0.06 2.94
CA ASP A 89 9.92 1.33 2.63
C ASP A 89 11.13 1.12 1.69
N THR A 90 11.90 0.05 1.96
CA THR A 90 13.03 -0.36 1.11
C THR A 90 12.56 -0.79 -0.28
N CYS A 91 11.46 -1.53 -0.37
CA CYS A 91 10.87 -1.93 -1.64
C CYS A 91 10.39 -0.72 -2.45
N TYR A 92 9.75 0.24 -1.79
CA TYR A 92 9.34 1.51 -2.40
C TYR A 92 10.54 2.29 -2.96
N SER A 93 11.71 2.16 -2.34
CA SER A 93 12.97 2.74 -2.81
C SER A 93 13.66 1.94 -3.93
N THR A 94 13.16 0.75 -4.30
CA THR A 94 13.79 -0.14 -5.30
C THR A 94 13.18 0.02 -6.69
N CYS A 95 13.92 0.63 -7.62
CA CYS A 95 13.41 1.03 -8.94
C CYS A 95 12.84 -0.12 -9.81
N SER A 96 13.28 -1.36 -9.61
CA SER A 96 12.77 -2.53 -10.36
C SER A 96 11.45 -3.11 -9.83
N LYS A 97 10.90 -2.58 -8.74
CA LYS A 97 9.67 -3.09 -8.10
C LYS A 97 8.48 -2.17 -8.36
N SER A 98 7.32 -2.74 -8.73
CA SER A 98 6.07 -1.99 -8.77
C SER A 98 5.47 -1.82 -7.37
N LYS A 99 4.61 -0.81 -7.20
CA LYS A 99 3.92 -0.58 -5.93
C LYS A 99 3.10 -1.80 -5.51
N ALA A 100 2.32 -2.37 -6.42
CA ALA A 100 1.53 -3.57 -6.17
C ALA A 100 2.37 -4.77 -5.70
N THR A 101 3.58 -4.93 -6.26
CA THR A 101 4.52 -5.97 -5.82
C THR A 101 4.99 -5.70 -4.39
N CYS A 102 5.35 -4.46 -4.07
CA CYS A 102 5.75 -4.07 -2.73
C CYS A 102 4.64 -4.27 -1.71
N ASP A 103 3.41 -3.82 -2.01
CA ASP A 103 2.25 -3.94 -1.13
C ASP A 103 1.91 -5.42 -0.86
N THR A 104 1.92 -6.26 -1.90
CA THR A 104 1.66 -7.70 -1.76
C THR A 104 2.74 -8.39 -0.94
N THR A 105 4.01 -8.04 -1.14
CA THR A 105 5.14 -8.55 -0.36
C THR A 105 5.02 -8.13 1.11
N PHE A 106 4.59 -6.89 1.36
CA PHE A 106 4.36 -6.36 2.70
C PHE A 106 3.27 -7.14 3.44
N LYS A 107 2.11 -7.39 2.81
CA LYS A 107 1.06 -8.25 3.36
C LYS A 107 1.58 -9.63 3.72
N THR A 108 2.35 -10.23 2.83
CA THR A 108 2.91 -11.57 2.99
C THR A 108 3.87 -11.62 4.18
N CYS A 109 4.76 -10.63 4.31
CA CYS A 109 5.66 -10.50 5.46
C CYS A 109 4.90 -10.41 6.79
N MET A 110 3.86 -9.58 6.86
CA MET A 110 3.07 -9.41 8.07
C MET A 110 2.34 -10.69 8.46
N LYS A 111 1.72 -11.41 7.50
CA LYS A 111 1.07 -12.70 7.75
C LYS A 111 2.05 -13.79 8.20
N ALA A 112 3.28 -13.78 7.67
CA ALA A 112 4.35 -14.66 8.14
C ALA A 112 4.70 -14.34 9.60
N SER A 113 4.89 -13.06 9.93
CA SER A 113 5.14 -12.60 11.31
C SER A 113 4.04 -13.03 12.28
N CYS A 114 2.77 -12.99 11.85
CA CYS A 114 1.64 -13.51 12.64
C CYS A 114 1.71 -15.02 12.88
N THR A 115 2.15 -15.78 11.87
CA THR A 115 2.30 -17.24 11.94
C THR A 115 3.45 -17.66 12.84
N ASP A 116 4.55 -16.90 12.82
CA ASP A 116 5.71 -17.16 13.68
C ASP A 116 5.41 -16.84 15.14
N LYS A 117 4.65 -15.75 15.38
CA LYS A 117 4.32 -15.27 16.72
C LYS A 117 3.22 -16.06 17.42
N TYR A 118 2.21 -16.51 16.68
CA TYR A 118 1.01 -17.13 17.24
C TYR A 118 0.75 -18.52 16.63
N LYS A 119 0.43 -19.50 17.47
CA LYS A 119 0.04 -20.85 17.02
C LYS A 119 -1.28 -20.79 16.24
N TRP A 120 -1.54 -21.81 15.43
CA TRP A 120 -2.72 -21.86 14.56
C TRP A 120 -4.06 -21.81 15.29
N TYR A 121 -4.12 -22.31 16.53
CA TYR A 121 -5.31 -22.29 17.38
C TYR A 121 -5.40 -21.04 18.27
N ASP A 122 -4.40 -20.16 18.27
CA ASP A 122 -4.39 -18.96 19.10
C ASP A 122 -5.28 -17.88 18.47
N PRO A 123 -6.34 -17.40 19.15
CA PRO A 123 -7.26 -16.42 18.57
C PRO A 123 -6.56 -15.10 18.19
N ARG A 124 -5.44 -14.77 18.83
CA ARG A 124 -4.64 -13.57 18.50
C ARG A 124 -4.03 -13.64 17.09
N ARG A 125 -3.86 -14.85 16.53
CA ARG A 125 -3.41 -15.03 15.14
C ARG A 125 -4.41 -14.45 14.14
N TYR A 126 -5.72 -14.60 14.38
CA TYR A 126 -6.75 -14.03 13.51
C TYR A 126 -6.70 -12.50 13.54
N ALA A 127 -6.71 -11.90 14.73
CA ALA A 127 -6.58 -10.45 14.88
C ALA A 127 -5.30 -9.89 14.23
N CYS A 128 -4.18 -10.61 14.34
CA CYS A 128 -2.94 -10.24 13.67
C CYS A 128 -3.06 -10.29 12.13
N ASN A 129 -3.66 -11.35 11.58
CA ASN A 129 -3.88 -11.49 10.14
C ASN A 129 -4.86 -10.42 9.59
N ASP A 130 -5.86 -10.04 10.38
CA ASP A 130 -6.78 -8.96 10.03
C ASP A 130 -6.06 -7.62 10.02
N ALA A 131 -5.24 -7.34 11.04
CA ALA A 131 -4.37 -6.17 11.05
C ALA A 131 -3.46 -6.13 9.81
N ALA A 132 -2.78 -7.23 9.48
CA ALA A 132 -1.96 -7.33 8.27
C ALA A 132 -2.75 -7.01 6.98
N SER A 133 -4.02 -7.41 6.92
CA SER A 133 -4.89 -7.13 5.78
C SER A 133 -5.32 -5.67 5.72
N ILE A 134 -5.59 -5.03 6.88
CA ILE A 134 -5.90 -3.60 6.98
C ILE A 134 -4.70 -2.76 6.54
N TYR A 135 -3.50 -3.07 7.03
CA TYR A 135 -2.26 -2.39 6.63
C TYR A 135 -2.03 -2.48 5.12
N TYR A 136 -2.20 -3.68 4.54
CA TYR A 136 -2.14 -3.87 3.10
C TYR A 136 -3.14 -2.99 2.36
N THR A 137 -4.41 -3.00 2.76
CA THR A 137 -5.46 -2.22 2.10
C THR A 137 -5.15 -0.73 2.17
N ALA A 138 -4.65 -0.23 3.31
CA ALA A 138 -4.26 1.16 3.47
C ALA A 138 -3.17 1.58 2.48
N VAL A 139 -2.07 0.83 2.40
CA VAL A 139 -0.99 1.17 1.45
C VAL A 139 -1.40 0.91 0.00
N HIS A 140 -2.21 -0.11 -0.25
CA HIS A 140 -2.65 -0.46 -1.60
C HIS A 140 -3.54 0.62 -2.20
N LEU A 141 -4.52 1.12 -1.43
CA LEU A 141 -5.47 2.13 -1.90
C LEU A 141 -4.96 3.58 -1.79
N ALA A 142 -4.14 3.88 -0.77
CA ALA A 142 -3.75 5.27 -0.46
C ALA A 142 -2.23 5.51 -0.45
N GLY A 143 -1.42 4.52 -0.84
CA GLY A 143 0.04 4.61 -0.78
C GLY A 143 0.73 5.25 -1.99
N GLU A 144 -0.02 5.71 -2.99
CA GLU A 144 0.54 6.34 -4.21
C GLU A 144 1.48 7.52 -3.87
N PRO A 145 1.11 8.50 -3.02
CA PRO A 145 1.98 9.63 -2.74
C PRO A 145 3.32 9.22 -2.11
N ALA A 146 3.32 8.19 -1.26
CA ALA A 146 4.52 7.66 -0.63
C ALA A 146 5.41 6.91 -1.64
N PHE A 147 4.80 6.14 -2.54
CA PHE A 147 5.50 5.43 -3.61
C PHE A 147 6.14 6.41 -4.61
N ASP A 148 5.42 7.44 -5.01
CA ASP A 148 5.91 8.49 -5.90
C ASP A 148 7.05 9.29 -5.28
N SER A 149 6.90 9.66 -4.00
CA SER A 149 7.93 10.37 -3.24
C SER A 149 9.22 9.53 -3.16
N ALA A 150 9.10 8.24 -2.85
CA ALA A 150 10.25 7.33 -2.86
C ALA A 150 10.85 7.18 -4.26
N THR A 151 10.02 7.07 -5.31
CA THR A 151 10.48 6.98 -6.69
C THR A 151 11.29 8.22 -7.09
N LYS A 152 10.79 9.43 -6.82
CA LYS A 152 11.50 10.69 -7.11
C LYS A 152 12.83 10.81 -6.36
N LYS A 153 12.91 10.26 -5.15
CA LYS A 153 14.13 10.29 -4.33
C LYS A 153 15.19 9.28 -4.79
N HIS A 154 14.78 8.10 -5.23
CA HIS A 154 15.67 6.96 -5.45
C HIS A 154 15.86 6.58 -6.92
N CYS A 155 14.99 7.04 -7.81
CA CYS A 155 14.94 6.61 -9.20
C CYS A 155 14.82 7.81 -10.16
N LYS A 156 15.26 7.59 -11.39
CA LYS A 156 14.91 8.42 -12.56
C LYS A 156 14.36 7.54 -13.66
N CYS A 157 13.48 8.11 -14.48
CA CYS A 157 12.96 7.44 -15.67
C CYS A 157 13.82 7.81 -16.87
N VAL A 158 14.23 6.79 -17.64
CA VAL A 158 15.04 6.91 -18.86
C VAL A 158 14.44 6.11 -20.00
#